data_AF-V6HF68-F1
#
_entry.id   AF-V6HF68-F1
#
_cell.length_a   1.000
_cell.length_b   1.000
_cell.length_c   1.000
_cell.angle_alpha   90.00
_cell.angle_beta   90.00
_cell.angle_gamma   90.00
#
_symmetry.space_group_name_H-M   'P 1'
#
loop_
_entity.id
_entity.type
_entity.pdbx_description
1 polymer ?
#
loop_
_entity_poly.entity_id
_entity_poly.type
_entity_poly.pdbx_seq_one_letter_code
_entity_poly.pdbx_strand_id
1 'polypeptide(L)'
;MNRPYLLEFSSIEEAIQKAFHDIALIHEELEPALYFRIEWVIDKFGFEENYSYPKEKSEFAASNPAMPFDAFAEFVQGIIPKNATDLIRSKIKLIFYDSRRSSTTAIAEYEIKRIDFISGASVYLKRISA
;
A
#
# COMPACT_ATOMS: atom_id res chain seq x y z
N MET A 1 9.62 5.04 -17.40
CA MET A 1 9.21 3.70 -16.88
C MET A 1 9.91 3.45 -15.55
N ASN A 2 9.18 3.48 -14.43
CA ASN A 2 9.73 3.22 -13.10
C ASN A 2 9.97 1.71 -12.92
N ARG A 3 11.22 1.31 -12.63
CA ARG A 3 11.64 -0.09 -12.46
C ARG A 3 11.23 -0.61 -11.06
N PRO A 4 11.06 -1.93 -10.87
CA PRO A 4 10.95 -2.53 -9.54
C PRO A 4 12.13 -2.10 -8.67
N TYR A 5 11.86 -1.77 -7.41
CA TYR A 5 12.87 -1.35 -6.45
C TYR A 5 12.53 -1.89 -5.05
N LEU A 6 13.53 -1.83 -4.16
CA LEU A 6 13.40 -2.08 -2.73
C LEU A 6 14.02 -0.88 -1.99
N LEU A 7 13.24 -0.21 -1.14
CA LEU A 7 13.67 0.93 -0.32
C LEU A 7 13.43 0.63 1.16
N GLU A 8 14.30 1.15 2.02
CA GLU A 8 14.22 1.03 3.49
C GLU A 8 13.74 2.35 4.11
N PHE A 9 12.87 2.25 5.12
CA PHE A 9 12.23 3.36 5.82
C PHE A 9 12.23 3.14 7.33
N SER A 10 12.09 4.23 8.08
CA SER A 10 12.02 4.19 9.54
C SER A 10 10.64 3.80 10.06
N SER A 11 9.59 3.96 9.24
CA SER A 11 8.21 3.64 9.63
C SER A 11 7.35 3.15 8.45
N ILE A 12 6.22 2.51 8.78
CA ILE A 12 5.18 2.13 7.81
C ILE A 12 4.55 3.37 7.17
N GLU A 13 4.42 4.45 7.93
CA GLU A 13 3.88 5.73 7.45
C GLU A 13 4.70 6.29 6.29
N GLU A 14 6.02 6.39 6.46
CA GLU A 14 6.94 6.88 5.42
C GLU A 14 6.88 6.01 4.15
N ALA A 15 6.78 4.69 4.33
CA ALA A 15 6.65 3.75 3.21
C ALA A 15 5.32 3.95 2.44
N ILE A 16 4.21 4.20 3.15
CA ILE A 16 2.91 4.50 2.52
C ILE A 16 2.96 5.85 1.80
N GLN A 17 3.51 6.89 2.44
CA GLN A 17 3.68 8.22 1.85
C GLN A 17 4.51 8.13 0.56
N LYS A 18 5.61 7.39 0.56
CA LYS A 18 6.42 7.17 -0.65
C LYS A 18 5.65 6.48 -1.76
N ALA A 19 4.91 5.41 -1.43
CA ALA A 19 4.11 4.68 -2.42
C ALA A 19 3.04 5.58 -3.06
N PHE A 20 2.39 6.41 -2.25
CA PHE A 20 1.36 7.33 -2.74
C PHE A 20 1.98 8.50 -3.54
N HIS A 21 3.12 9.04 -3.10
CA HIS A 21 3.87 10.05 -3.86
C HIS A 21 4.26 9.56 -5.27
N ASP A 22 4.74 8.33 -5.38
CA ASP A 22 5.08 7.74 -6.69
C ASP A 22 3.87 7.59 -7.62
N ILE A 23 2.69 7.39 -7.04
CA ILE A 23 1.45 7.29 -7.81
C ILE A 23 0.94 8.67 -8.20
N ALA A 24 1.04 9.67 -7.32
CA ALA A 24 0.72 11.05 -7.67
C ALA A 24 1.54 11.55 -8.86
N LEU A 25 2.84 11.23 -8.91
CA LEU A 25 3.71 11.56 -10.06
C LEU A 25 3.27 10.87 -11.36
N ILE A 26 2.83 9.61 -11.29
CA ILE A 26 2.27 8.90 -12.46
C ILE A 26 0.93 9.53 -12.88
N HIS A 27 0.19 10.08 -11.93
CA HIS A 27 -1.15 10.59 -12.11
C HIS A 27 -1.22 12.02 -12.66
N GLU A 28 -0.27 12.89 -12.28
CA GLU A 28 -0.09 14.23 -12.88
C GLU A 28 0.05 14.16 -14.42
N GLU A 29 0.49 13.03 -14.96
CA GLU A 29 0.60 12.80 -16.40
C GLU A 29 -0.70 12.32 -17.06
N LEU A 30 -1.72 11.90 -16.30
CA LEU A 30 -2.77 11.02 -16.82
C LEU A 30 -4.22 11.50 -16.68
N GLU A 31 -4.63 12.38 -15.75
CA GLU A 31 -6.05 12.82 -15.54
C GLU A 31 -7.15 11.70 -15.53
N PRO A 32 -7.10 10.73 -14.59
CA PRO A 32 -8.31 10.01 -14.15
C PRO A 32 -8.63 10.20 -12.66
N ALA A 33 -9.65 9.54 -12.11
CA ALA A 33 -9.70 9.30 -10.66
C ALA A 33 -8.77 8.13 -10.30
N LEU A 34 -8.08 8.18 -9.17
CA LEU A 34 -7.29 7.05 -8.67
C LEU A 34 -8.18 6.18 -7.77
N TYR A 35 -8.09 4.89 -7.99
CA TYR A 35 -8.72 3.91 -7.11
C TYR A 35 -7.66 3.08 -6.43
N PHE A 36 -7.89 2.68 -5.19
CA PHE A 36 -6.94 1.83 -4.48
C PHE A 36 -7.61 0.66 -3.77
N ARG A 37 -6.82 -0.37 -3.55
CA ARG A 37 -7.11 -1.51 -2.69
C ARG A 37 -5.90 -1.75 -1.78
N ILE A 38 -6.19 -2.04 -0.53
CA ILE A 38 -5.23 -2.38 0.51
C ILE A 38 -5.48 -3.84 0.84
N GLU A 39 -4.45 -4.67 0.73
CA GLU A 39 -4.48 -6.05 1.22
C GLU A 39 -3.47 -6.15 2.37
N TRP A 40 -3.78 -6.86 3.44
CA TRP A 40 -2.79 -7.13 4.47
C TRP A 40 -2.92 -8.55 5.01
N VAL A 41 -1.76 -9.11 5.39
CA VAL A 41 -1.65 -10.45 5.95
C VAL A 41 -1.23 -10.36 7.40
N ILE A 42 -1.93 -11.07 8.25
CA ILE A 42 -1.63 -11.26 9.67
C ILE A 42 -1.13 -12.70 9.82
N ASP A 43 0.17 -12.88 10.04
CA ASP A 43 0.74 -14.18 10.42
C ASP A 43 0.73 -14.31 11.94
N LYS A 44 -0.12 -15.20 12.46
CA LYS A 44 -0.17 -15.57 13.88
C LYS A 44 0.17 -17.05 14.01
N PHE A 45 1.30 -17.34 14.65
CA PHE A 45 1.71 -18.71 14.98
C PHE A 45 1.72 -19.68 13.79
N GLY A 46 2.06 -19.20 12.58
CA GLY A 46 2.10 -20.02 11.37
C GLY A 46 0.75 -20.12 10.63
N PHE A 47 -0.26 -19.37 11.05
CA PHE A 47 -1.52 -19.20 10.32
C PHE A 47 -1.56 -17.81 9.68
N GLU A 48 -1.73 -17.79 8.35
CA GLU A 48 -1.90 -16.56 7.59
C GLU A 48 -3.38 -16.22 7.41
N GLU A 49 -3.80 -15.10 8.00
CA GLU A 49 -5.11 -14.51 7.74
C GLU A 49 -4.97 -13.34 6.77
N ASN A 50 -5.75 -13.39 5.68
CA ASN A 50 -5.72 -12.39 4.61
C ASN A 50 -6.91 -11.46 4.72
N TYR A 51 -6.66 -10.16 4.69
CA TYR A 51 -7.67 -9.11 4.79
C TYR A 51 -7.54 -8.16 3.61
N SER A 52 -8.65 -7.53 3.22
CA SER A 52 -8.62 -6.48 2.21
C SER A 52 -9.64 -5.37 2.46
N TYR A 53 -9.30 -4.17 2.02
CA TYR A 53 -10.18 -3.03 1.91
C TYR A 53 -10.01 -2.37 0.54
N PRO A 54 -11.08 -2.07 -0.20
CA PRO A 54 -12.45 -2.56 0.00
C PRO A 54 -12.51 -4.10 -0.01
N LYS A 55 -13.57 -4.68 0.58
CA LYS A 55 -13.72 -6.15 0.65
C LYS A 55 -13.99 -6.74 -0.72
N GLU A 56 -14.85 -6.08 -1.50
CA GLU A 56 -15.16 -6.49 -2.87
C GLU A 56 -14.36 -5.69 -3.89
N LYS A 57 -13.96 -6.32 -4.99
CA LYS A 57 -13.25 -5.66 -6.09
C LYS A 57 -14.14 -4.64 -6.82
N SER A 58 -15.45 -4.74 -6.70
CA SER A 58 -16.45 -3.81 -7.25
C SER A 58 -16.52 -2.47 -6.51
N GLU A 59 -16.01 -2.41 -5.27
CA GLU A 59 -16.18 -1.26 -4.38
C GLU A 59 -14.94 -0.37 -4.29
N PHE A 60 -14.19 -0.24 -5.38
CA PHE A 60 -12.94 0.54 -5.39
C PHE A 60 -13.08 1.89 -4.68
N ALA A 61 -12.27 2.11 -3.62
CA ALA A 61 -12.24 3.37 -2.91
C ALA A 61 -11.50 4.41 -3.77
N ALA A 62 -12.16 5.52 -4.10
CA ALA A 62 -11.53 6.61 -4.82
C ALA A 62 -10.55 7.34 -3.88
N SER A 63 -9.27 7.42 -4.23
CA SER A 63 -8.39 8.43 -3.67
C SER A 63 -8.51 9.70 -4.49
N ASN A 64 -8.71 10.83 -3.80
CA ASN A 64 -8.52 12.14 -4.41
C ASN A 64 -7.01 12.34 -4.61
N PRO A 65 -6.50 12.54 -5.84
CA PRO A 65 -5.08 12.82 -6.07
C PRO A 65 -4.58 14.07 -5.34
N ALA A 66 -5.49 15.01 -5.02
CA ALA A 66 -5.19 16.20 -4.23
C ALA A 66 -5.17 15.94 -2.70
N MET A 67 -5.35 14.69 -2.26
CA MET A 67 -5.23 14.33 -0.85
C MET A 67 -3.77 14.53 -0.38
N PRO A 68 -3.53 15.22 0.74
CA PRO A 68 -2.20 15.29 1.33
C PRO A 68 -1.62 13.90 1.62
N PHE A 69 -0.32 13.70 1.40
CA PHE A 69 0.31 12.38 1.56
C PHE A 69 0.14 11.81 2.97
N ASP A 70 0.20 12.66 3.99
CA ASP A 70 0.01 12.30 5.40
C ASP A 70 -1.41 11.79 5.66
N ALA A 71 -2.42 12.44 5.09
CA ALA A 71 -3.82 12.06 5.24
C ALA A 71 -4.10 10.67 4.62
N PHE A 72 -3.44 10.32 3.52
CA PHE A 72 -3.56 8.99 2.93
C PHE A 72 -2.88 7.93 3.82
N ALA A 73 -1.73 8.25 4.40
CA ALA A 73 -1.04 7.35 5.32
C ALA A 73 -1.86 7.09 6.59
N GLU A 74 -2.43 8.14 7.19
CA GLU A 74 -3.36 8.04 8.33
C GLU A 74 -4.58 7.19 7.98
N PHE A 75 -5.16 7.37 6.79
CA PHE A 75 -6.29 6.58 6.33
C PHE A 75 -5.96 5.08 6.21
N VAL A 76 -4.84 4.74 5.56
CA VAL A 76 -4.39 3.34 5.43
C VAL A 76 -4.15 2.71 6.79
N GLN A 77 -3.50 3.44 7.71
CA GLN A 77 -3.26 2.97 9.08
C GLN A 77 -4.56 2.86 9.90
N GLY A 78 -5.56 3.69 9.62
CA GLY A 78 -6.88 3.61 10.26
C GLY A 78 -7.67 2.36 9.85
N ILE A 79 -7.43 1.84 8.64
CA ILE A 79 -8.04 0.60 8.14
C ILE A 79 -7.38 -0.63 8.77
N ILE A 80 -6.05 -0.60 8.86
CA ILE A 80 -5.28 -1.74 9.35
C ILE A 80 -5.40 -1.78 10.87
N PRO A 81 -5.90 -2.86 11.47
CA PRO A 81 -5.99 -2.98 12.92
C PRO A 81 -4.64 -2.70 13.59
N LYS A 82 -4.59 -1.90 14.67
CA LYS A 82 -3.33 -1.59 15.38
C LYS A 82 -2.58 -2.83 15.89
N ASN A 83 -3.30 -3.92 16.14
CA ASN A 83 -2.70 -5.20 16.52
C ASN A 83 -2.14 -6.00 15.32
N ALA A 84 -2.42 -5.58 14.09
CA ALA A 84 -1.80 -6.12 12.88
C ALA A 84 -0.42 -5.50 12.63
N THR A 85 -0.18 -4.25 13.05
CA THR A 85 1.14 -3.58 12.95
C THR A 85 2.18 -4.09 13.96
N ASP A 86 1.73 -4.78 15.01
CA ASP A 86 2.59 -5.40 16.03
C ASP A 86 3.08 -6.81 15.64
N LEU A 87 2.65 -7.33 14.48
CA LEU A 87 3.07 -8.66 14.04
C LEU A 87 4.30 -8.56 13.14
N ILE A 88 5.35 -9.21 13.64
CA ILE A 88 6.72 -9.40 13.12
C ILE A 88 6.77 -9.86 11.64
N ARG A 89 5.63 -10.25 11.06
CA ARG A 89 5.49 -10.78 9.69
C ARG A 89 4.30 -10.22 8.93
N SER A 90 3.78 -9.07 9.35
CA SER A 90 2.72 -8.40 8.61
C SER A 90 3.25 -7.88 7.26
N LYS A 91 2.47 -8.13 6.22
CA LYS A 91 2.70 -7.59 4.88
C LYS A 91 1.51 -6.73 4.52
N ILE A 92 1.75 -5.49 4.09
CA ILE A 92 0.74 -4.61 3.52
C ILE A 92 0.99 -4.52 2.03
N LYS A 93 -0.05 -4.66 1.21
CA LYS A 93 0.00 -4.50 -0.22
C LYS A 93 -0.93 -3.36 -0.63
N LEU A 94 -0.37 -2.34 -1.27
CA LEU A 94 -1.12 -1.22 -1.83
C LEU A 94 -1.22 -1.43 -3.33
N ILE A 95 -2.45 -1.45 -3.85
CA ILE A 95 -2.73 -1.71 -5.25
C ILE A 95 -3.52 -0.52 -5.79
N PHE A 96 -3.03 0.08 -6.87
CA PHE A 96 -3.64 1.26 -7.48
C PHE A 96 -4.17 0.94 -8.87
N TYR A 97 -5.32 1.53 -9.22
CA TYR A 97 -6.03 1.35 -10.49
C TYR A 97 -6.37 2.71 -11.12
N ASP A 98 -6.43 2.76 -12.45
CA ASP A 98 -6.90 3.92 -13.24
C ASP A 98 -8.40 3.82 -13.49
N SER A 99 -9.17 4.88 -13.22
CA SER A 99 -10.63 4.93 -13.45
C SER A 99 -11.07 4.73 -14.90
N ARG A 100 -10.21 5.01 -15.88
CA ARG A 100 -10.54 4.94 -17.32
C ARG A 100 -10.49 3.53 -17.87
N ARG A 101 -9.86 2.61 -17.14
CA ARG A 101 -9.87 1.20 -17.49
C ARG A 101 -10.94 0.56 -16.63
N SER A 102 -11.99 0.06 -17.28
CA SER A 102 -12.88 -0.98 -16.73
C SER A 102 -12.13 -2.29 -16.40
N SER A 103 -10.81 -2.22 -16.19
CA SER A 103 -9.92 -3.34 -16.07
C SER A 103 -9.53 -3.55 -14.62
N THR A 104 -9.47 -4.82 -14.25
CA THR A 104 -8.90 -5.33 -13.01
C THR A 104 -7.37 -5.20 -12.97
N THR A 105 -6.77 -4.43 -13.88
CA THR A 105 -5.32 -4.31 -14.04
C THR A 105 -4.81 -3.17 -13.18
N ALA A 106 -3.96 -3.49 -12.21
CA ALA A 106 -3.29 -2.49 -11.40
C ALA A 106 -2.31 -1.69 -12.26
N ILE A 107 -2.21 -0.39 -12.02
CA ILE A 107 -1.18 0.51 -12.60
C ILE A 107 0.09 0.56 -11.74
N ALA A 108 -0.03 0.12 -10.49
CA ALA A 108 1.09 -0.13 -9.61
C ALA A 108 0.66 -1.01 -8.45
N GLU A 109 1.59 -1.85 -8.01
CA GLU A 109 1.47 -2.63 -6.80
C GLU A 109 2.71 -2.39 -5.94
N TYR A 110 2.48 -2.12 -4.65
CA TYR A 110 3.52 -1.94 -3.66
C TYR A 110 3.33 -2.94 -2.53
N GLU A 111 4.43 -3.47 -2.02
CA GLU A 111 4.48 -4.36 -0.86
C GLU A 111 5.33 -3.69 0.22
N ILE A 112 4.73 -3.48 1.39
CA ILE A 112 5.38 -2.98 2.59
C ILE A 112 5.53 -4.14 3.55
N LYS A 113 6.76 -4.39 4.00
CA LYS A 113 7.09 -5.42 4.98
C LYS A 113 7.85 -4.81 6.13
N ARG A 114 7.42 -5.10 7.36
CA ARG A 114 8.22 -4.86 8.55
C ARG A 114 9.01 -6.13 8.86
N ILE A 115 10.32 -5.99 9.05
CA ILE A 115 11.19 -7.08 9.46
C ILE A 115 11.84 -6.67 10.77
N ASP A 116 11.51 -7.37 11.86
CA ASP A 116 12.17 -7.16 13.14
C ASP A 116 13.46 -7.99 13.18
N PHE A 117 14.60 -7.30 13.21
CA PHE A 117 15.90 -7.89 13.48
C PHE A 117 16.24 -7.73 14.97
N ILE A 118 17.22 -8.50 15.44
CA ILE A 118 17.75 -8.41 16.82
C ILE A 118 18.27 -6.97 17.12
N SER A 119 18.67 -6.22 16.08
CA SER A 119 19.17 -4.85 16.16
C SER A 119 18.12 -3.74 15.95
N GLY A 120 16.85 -4.08 15.72
CA GLY A 120 15.78 -3.11 15.45
C GLY A 120 14.84 -3.54 14.32
N ALA A 121 13.72 -2.83 14.18
CA ALA A 121 12.73 -3.04 13.12
C ALA A 121 13.06 -2.19 11.89
N SER A 122 13.16 -2.81 10.71
CA SER A 122 13.26 -2.08 9.43
C SER A 122 11.98 -2.25 8.63
N VAL A 123 11.54 -1.19 7.95
CA VAL A 123 10.38 -1.21 7.06
C VAL A 123 10.87 -1.16 5.61
N TYR A 124 10.43 -2.11 4.81
CA TYR A 124 10.82 -2.22 3.40
C TYR A 124 9.63 -1.99 2.48
N LEU A 125 9.78 -1.09 1.51
CA LEU A 125 8.83 -0.87 0.42
C LEU A 125 9.38 -1.48 -0.87
N LYS A 126 8.62 -2.38 -1.48
CA LYS A 126 8.90 -2.98 -2.77
C LYS A 126 7.84 -2.61 -3.80
N ARG A 127 8.22 -2.05 -4.95
CA ARG A 127 7.32 -1.95 -6.12
C ARG A 127 7.34 -3.28 -6.88
N ILE A 128 6.18 -3.91 -7.03
CA ILE A 128 6.03 -5.27 -7.56
C ILE A 128 5.70 -5.26 -9.05
N SER A 129 4.82 -4.37 -9.49
CA SER A 129 4.33 -4.30 -10.88
C SER A 129 3.94 -2.87 -11.28
N ALA A 130 3.60 -2.71 -12.55
CA ALA A 130 3.15 -1.49 -13.21
C ALA A 130 1.94 -1.79 -14.09
#